data_AF-A0A5C6S6B1-F1
#
_entry.id   AF-A0A5C6S6B1-F1
#
_cell.length_a   1.000
_cell.length_b   1.000
_cell.length_c   1.000
_cell.angle_alpha   90.00
_cell.angle_beta   90.00
_cell.angle_gamma   90.00
#
_symmetry.space_group_name_H-M   'P 1'
#
loop_
_entity.id
_entity.type
_entity.pdbx_description
1 polymer ?
#
loop_
_entity_poly.entity_id
_entity_poly.type
_entity_poly.pdbx_seq_one_letter_code
_entity_poly.pdbx_strand_id
1 'polypeptide(L)'
;MRSILYLLIAMVVMSLAFWAYRENYRTQDSLSEMEDVQREIAGLREQLVVLRAEWAYLNRPERLRELVQLNADKLNLGPITSDQFVDSAKINYPPPPVKYPPRRPENFVPPTEGAITDDDPTPSEQESQ
;
A
#
# COMPACT_ATOMS: atom_id res chain seq x y z
N MET A 1 -42.00 -60.42 22.30
CA MET A 1 -40.54 -60.32 22.00
C MET A 1 -40.26 -59.83 20.57
N ARG A 2 -40.76 -60.48 19.51
CA ARG A 2 -40.42 -60.11 18.11
C ARG A 2 -40.97 -58.75 17.65
N SER A 3 -42.15 -58.35 18.11
CA SER A 3 -42.77 -57.04 17.80
C SER A 3 -41.94 -55.84 18.26
N ILE A 4 -41.29 -55.96 19.42
CA ILE A 4 -40.43 -54.92 19.99
C ILE A 4 -39.20 -54.70 19.09
N LEU A 5 -38.61 -55.78 18.57
CA LEU A 5 -37.47 -55.70 17.65
C LEU A 5 -37.86 -54.99 16.34
N TYR A 6 -39.03 -55.30 15.77
CA TYR A 6 -39.50 -54.61 14.56
C TYR A 6 -39.74 -53.12 14.80
N LEU A 7 -40.30 -52.75 15.95
CA LEU A 7 -40.55 -51.35 16.32
C LEU A 7 -39.23 -50.58 16.51
N LEU A 8 -38.24 -51.22 17.14
CA LEU A 8 -36.90 -50.65 17.33
C LEU A 8 -36.19 -50.44 15.97
N ILE A 9 -36.25 -51.44 15.08
CA ILE A 9 -35.69 -51.31 13.72
C ILE A 9 -36.40 -50.22 12.93
N ALA A 10 -37.73 -50.13 13.01
CA ALA A 10 -38.49 -49.07 12.34
C ALA A 10 -38.06 -47.68 12.84
N MET A 11 -37.86 -47.50 14.15
CA MET A 11 -37.34 -46.26 14.75
C MET A 11 -35.93 -45.93 14.26
N VAL A 12 -35.04 -46.93 14.14
CA VAL A 12 -33.68 -46.74 13.62
C VAL A 12 -33.71 -46.31 12.15
N VAL A 13 -34.51 -46.99 11.31
CA VAL A 13 -34.63 -46.63 9.88
C VAL A 13 -35.22 -45.23 9.72
N MET A 14 -36.23 -44.87 10.52
CA MET A 14 -36.84 -43.54 10.48
C MET A 14 -35.86 -42.45 10.92
N SER A 15 -35.02 -42.73 11.91
CA SER A 15 -33.94 -41.83 12.35
C SER A 15 -32.87 -41.66 11.27
N LEU A 16 -32.49 -42.74 10.58
CA LEU A 16 -31.53 -42.70 9.47
C LEU A 16 -32.07 -41.93 8.27
N ALA A 17 -33.34 -42.12 7.93
CA ALA A 17 -34.00 -41.36 6.87
C ALA A 17 -33.98 -39.85 7.18
N PHE A 18 -34.28 -39.49 8.42
CA PHE A 18 -34.21 -38.10 8.87
C PHE A 18 -32.78 -37.54 8.85
N TRP A 19 -31.79 -38.34 9.30
CA TRP A 19 -30.39 -37.93 9.31
C TRP A 19 -29.84 -37.72 7.89
N ALA A 20 -30.12 -38.65 6.98
CA ALA A 20 -29.70 -38.53 5.57
C ALA A 20 -30.34 -37.30 4.89
N TYR A 21 -31.62 -37.03 5.16
CA TYR A 21 -32.29 -35.85 4.65
C TYR A 21 -31.67 -34.55 5.19
N ARG A 22 -31.35 -34.52 6.50
CA ARG A 22 -30.72 -33.36 7.14
C ARG A 22 -29.30 -33.12 6.63
N GLU A 23 -28.51 -34.17 6.46
CA GLU A 23 -27.12 -34.07 5.98
C GLU A 23 -27.06 -33.58 4.53
N ASN A 24 -28.04 -34.01 3.72
CA ASN A 24 -28.19 -33.52 2.36
C ASN A 24 -28.43 -31.99 2.31
N TYR A 25 -29.21 -31.45 3.25
CA TYR A 25 -29.44 -30.00 3.36
C TYR A 25 -28.17 -29.21 3.66
N ARG A 26 -27.31 -29.72 4.57
CA ARG A 26 -26.05 -29.04 4.93
C ARG A 26 -25.09 -28.91 3.76
N THR A 27 -25.13 -29.85 2.82
CA THR A 27 -24.31 -29.81 1.62
C THR A 27 -24.84 -28.80 0.60
N GLN A 28 -26.17 -28.69 0.49
CA GLN A 28 -26.81 -27.76 -0.44
C GLN A 28 -26.64 -26.30 -0.02
N ASP A 29 -26.68 -25.99 1.27
CA ASP A 29 -26.49 -24.62 1.76
C ASP A 29 -25.08 -24.08 1.41
N SER A 30 -24.04 -24.89 1.61
CA SER A 30 -22.68 -24.51 1.23
C SER A 30 -22.50 -24.35 -0.28
N LEU A 31 -23.24 -25.11 -1.09
CA LEU A 31 -23.23 -24.95 -2.54
C LEU A 31 -23.84 -23.62 -2.97
N SER A 32 -24.98 -23.25 -2.36
CA SER A 32 -25.65 -21.97 -2.62
C SER A 32 -24.75 -20.78 -2.29
N GLU A 33 -24.06 -20.81 -1.16
CA GLU A 33 -23.16 -19.74 -0.74
C GLU A 33 -21.98 -19.57 -1.73
N MET A 34 -21.41 -20.68 -2.21
CA MET A 34 -20.37 -20.63 -3.23
C MET A 34 -20.86 -20.07 -4.55
N GLU A 35 -22.10 -20.35 -4.94
CA GLU A 35 -22.70 -19.80 -6.14
C GLU A 35 -22.94 -18.29 -6.02
N ASP A 36 -23.40 -17.81 -4.86
CA ASP A 36 -23.58 -16.38 -4.58
C ASP A 36 -22.27 -15.61 -4.70
N VAL A 37 -21.21 -16.10 -4.06
CA VAL A 37 -19.88 -15.48 -4.13
C VAL A 37 -19.35 -15.48 -5.57
N GLN A 38 -19.55 -16.56 -6.32
CA GLN A 38 -19.14 -16.61 -7.73
C GLN A 38 -19.89 -15.59 -8.60
N ARG A 39 -21.20 -15.40 -8.36
CA ARG A 39 -22.00 -14.36 -9.02
C ARG A 39 -21.46 -12.97 -8.72
N GLU A 40 -21.11 -12.70 -7.45
CA GLU A 40 -20.52 -11.43 -7.05
C GLU A 40 -19.17 -11.18 -7.74
N ILE A 41 -18.29 -12.19 -7.76
CA ILE A 41 -16.99 -12.12 -8.44
C ILE A 41 -17.18 -11.82 -9.93
N ALA A 42 -18.15 -12.46 -10.59
CA ALA A 42 -18.44 -12.20 -12.00
C ALA A 42 -18.85 -10.74 -12.23
N GLY A 43 -19.75 -10.20 -11.39
CA GLY A 43 -20.18 -8.80 -11.47
C GLY A 43 -19.06 -7.79 -11.19
N LEU A 44 -18.17 -8.07 -10.25
CA LEU A 44 -17.01 -7.22 -9.96
C LEU A 44 -15.99 -7.24 -11.11
N ARG A 45 -15.78 -8.39 -11.75
CA ARG A 45 -14.89 -8.50 -12.90
C ARG A 45 -15.38 -7.69 -14.10
N GLU A 46 -16.68 -7.64 -14.33
CA GLU A 46 -17.25 -6.80 -15.39
C GLU A 46 -16.95 -5.32 -15.16
N GLN A 47 -17.11 -4.83 -13.92
CA GLN A 47 -16.78 -3.46 -13.56
C GLN A 47 -15.28 -3.15 -13.74
N LEU A 48 -14.39 -4.10 -13.39
CA LEU A 48 -12.96 -3.93 -13.61
C LEU A 48 -12.59 -3.83 -15.09
N VAL A 49 -13.30 -4.53 -15.98
CA VAL A 49 -13.06 -4.44 -17.43
C VAL A 49 -13.41 -3.03 -17.93
N VAL A 50 -14.55 -2.48 -17.50
CA VAL A 50 -14.95 -1.11 -17.85
C VAL A 50 -13.94 -0.11 -17.33
N LEU A 51 -13.57 -0.18 -16.06
CA LEU A 51 -12.61 0.77 -15.46
C LEU A 51 -11.23 0.69 -16.12
N ARG A 52 -10.79 -0.51 -16.53
CA ARG A 52 -9.55 -0.68 -17.30
C ARG A 52 -9.65 -0.04 -18.69
N ALA A 53 -10.80 -0.14 -19.34
CA ALA A 53 -11.04 0.51 -20.62
C ALA A 53 -11.05 2.05 -20.48
N GLU A 54 -11.65 2.57 -19.41
CA GLU A 54 -11.62 3.99 -19.08
C GLU A 54 -10.20 4.47 -18.80
N TRP A 55 -9.43 3.74 -17.99
CA TRP A 55 -8.03 4.07 -17.73
C TRP A 55 -7.20 4.08 -19.01
N ALA A 56 -7.40 3.08 -19.88
CA ALA A 56 -6.73 3.01 -21.17
C ALA A 56 -7.12 4.18 -22.08
N TYR A 57 -8.37 4.64 -22.03
CA TYR A 57 -8.83 5.83 -22.75
C TYR A 57 -8.22 7.12 -22.19
N LEU A 58 -8.16 7.26 -20.86
CA LEU A 58 -7.57 8.43 -20.21
C LEU A 58 -6.05 8.53 -20.45
N ASN A 59 -5.34 7.41 -20.50
CA ASN A 59 -3.90 7.35 -20.69
C ASN A 59 -3.44 7.24 -22.15
N ARG A 60 -4.32 7.51 -23.12
CA ARG A 60 -3.91 7.56 -24.53
C ARG A 60 -2.83 8.63 -24.72
N PRO A 61 -1.62 8.27 -25.19
CA PRO A 61 -0.49 9.20 -25.21
C PRO A 61 -0.74 10.39 -26.13
N GLU A 62 -1.53 10.22 -27.19
CA GLU A 62 -1.96 11.30 -28.08
C GLU A 62 -2.77 12.35 -27.31
N ARG A 63 -3.79 11.91 -26.55
CA ARG A 63 -4.63 12.80 -25.73
C ARG A 63 -3.83 13.48 -24.63
N LEU A 64 -2.92 12.76 -23.98
CA LEU A 64 -2.04 13.34 -22.97
C LEU A 64 -1.13 14.42 -23.58
N ARG A 65 -0.57 14.20 -24.77
CA ARG A 65 0.22 15.20 -25.49
C ARG A 65 -0.60 16.46 -25.82
N GLU A 66 -1.82 16.29 -26.31
CA GLU A 66 -2.73 17.42 -26.58
C GLU A 66 -3.06 18.21 -25.30
N LEU A 67 -3.38 17.53 -24.20
CA LEU A 67 -3.69 18.16 -22.92
C LEU A 67 -2.50 18.91 -22.32
N VAL A 68 -1.28 18.36 -22.46
CA VAL A 68 -0.03 19.03 -22.04
C VAL A 68 0.22 20.27 -22.89
N GLN A 69 0.03 20.20 -24.21
CA GLN A 69 0.17 21.37 -25.09
C GLN A 69 -0.85 22.46 -24.74
N LEU A 70 -2.11 22.10 -24.49
CA LEU A 70 -3.17 23.03 -24.07
C LEU A 70 -2.89 23.72 -22.73
N ASN A 71 -2.11 23.09 -21.84
CA ASN A 71 -1.81 23.60 -20.51
C ASN A 71 -0.31 23.94 -20.34
N ALA A 72 0.40 24.19 -21.45
CA ALA A 72 1.84 24.43 -21.46
C ALA A 72 2.25 25.57 -20.51
N ASP A 73 1.46 26.64 -20.43
CA ASP A 73 1.71 27.80 -19.55
C ASP A 73 1.77 27.45 -18.06
N LYS A 74 1.01 26.43 -17.62
CA LYS A 74 0.95 26.01 -16.22
C LYS A 74 1.92 24.88 -15.90
N LEU A 75 2.07 23.96 -16.85
CA LEU A 75 2.83 22.72 -16.67
C LEU A 75 4.32 22.93 -16.97
N ASN A 76 4.66 23.90 -17.82
CA ASN A 76 6.03 24.16 -18.31
C ASN A 76 6.77 22.87 -18.71
N LEU A 77 6.02 21.92 -19.28
CA LEU A 77 6.48 20.59 -19.66
C LEU A 77 6.78 20.59 -21.16
N GLY A 78 8.04 20.35 -21.50
CA GLY A 78 8.51 20.16 -22.87
C GLY A 78 8.74 18.67 -23.20
N PRO A 79 8.73 18.30 -24.49
CA PRO A 79 9.13 16.96 -24.89
C PRO A 79 10.56 16.67 -24.43
N ILE A 80 10.77 15.47 -23.86
CA ILE A 80 12.12 15.01 -23.52
C ILE A 80 12.89 14.81 -24.82
N THR A 81 13.95 15.58 -25.01
CA THR A 81 14.85 15.46 -26.17
C THR A 81 15.97 14.45 -25.89
N SER A 82 16.53 13.85 -26.94
CA SER A 82 17.61 12.86 -26.82
C SER A 82 18.85 13.37 -26.06
N ASP A 83 19.12 14.68 -26.14
CA ASP A 83 20.19 15.36 -25.40
C ASP A 83 20.00 15.36 -23.88
N GLN A 84 18.77 15.17 -23.39
CA GLN A 84 18.48 15.11 -21.95
C GLN A 84 18.80 13.72 -21.35
N PHE A 85 19.09 12.72 -22.18
CA PHE A 85 19.54 11.41 -21.72
C PHE A 85 21.05 11.45 -21.52
N VAL A 86 21.46 11.46 -20.25
CA VAL A 86 22.87 11.47 -19.85
C VAL A 86 23.21 10.12 -19.19
N ASP A 87 24.43 9.62 -19.44
CA ASP A 87 24.93 8.42 -18.76
C ASP A 87 24.84 8.59 -17.24
N SER A 88 24.33 7.58 -16.54
CA SER A 88 24.22 7.56 -15.08
C SER A 88 25.52 7.94 -14.36
N ALA A 89 26.68 7.60 -14.93
CA ALA A 89 27.99 7.95 -14.38
C ALA A 89 28.32 9.46 -14.44
N LYS A 90 27.58 10.24 -15.24
CA LYS A 90 27.73 11.69 -15.40
C LYS A 90 26.68 12.48 -14.59
N ILE A 91 25.81 11.80 -13.85
CA ILE A 91 24.84 12.44 -12.94
C ILE A 91 25.57 12.75 -11.63
N ASN A 92 25.64 14.02 -11.25
CA ASN A 92 26.21 14.42 -9.98
C ASN A 92 25.21 14.12 -8.87
N TYR A 93 25.40 13.00 -8.17
CA TYR A 93 24.55 12.64 -7.04
C TYR A 93 24.88 13.54 -5.84
N PRO A 94 23.86 14.01 -5.09
CA PRO A 94 24.11 14.72 -3.84
C PRO A 94 24.93 13.81 -2.90
N PRO A 95 25.89 14.39 -2.15
CA PRO A 95 26.70 13.61 -1.23
C PRO A 95 25.78 12.85 -0.25
N PRO A 96 26.08 11.58 0.05
CA PRO A 96 25.26 10.79 0.95
C PRO A 96 25.11 11.53 2.28
N PRO A 97 23.90 11.55 2.87
CA PRO A 97 23.68 12.21 4.15
C PRO A 97 24.66 11.63 5.17
N VAL A 98 25.46 12.49 5.78
CA VAL A 98 26.44 12.13 6.81
C VAL A 98 25.70 11.39 7.94
N LYS A 99 25.85 10.06 7.99
CA LYS A 99 25.17 9.20 8.98
C LYS A 99 25.72 9.34 10.40
N TYR A 100 26.83 10.06 10.58
CA TYR A 100 27.43 10.29 11.89
C TYR A 100 27.94 11.73 11.97
N PRO A 101 27.73 12.43 13.10
CA PRO A 101 28.49 13.64 13.38
C PRO A 101 29.99 13.30 13.36
N PRO A 102 30.88 14.23 12.97
CA PRO A 102 32.31 13.99 12.94
C PRO A 102 32.76 13.42 14.28
N ARG A 103 33.54 12.34 14.26
CA ARG A 103 34.17 11.78 15.46
C ARG A 103 34.91 12.94 16.13
N ARG A 104 34.52 13.27 17.36
CA ARG A 104 35.21 14.28 18.18
C ARG A 104 36.72 14.02 18.08
N PRO A 105 37.54 15.02 17.72
CA PRO A 105 38.96 14.81 17.52
C PRO A 105 39.56 14.19 18.79
N GLU A 106 40.52 13.28 18.62
CA GLU A 106 41.15 12.54 19.73
C GLU A 106 41.82 13.48 20.75
N ASN A 107 42.12 14.70 20.29
CA ASN A 107 42.75 15.80 21.01
C ASN A 107 41.73 16.71 21.72
N PHE A 108 40.45 16.35 21.75
CA PHE A 108 39.45 17.12 22.47
C PHE A 108 39.70 17.00 23.98
N VAL A 109 40.35 18.02 24.52
CA VAL A 109 40.40 18.25 25.97
C VAL A 109 39.12 19.01 26.32
N PRO A 110 38.17 18.43 27.08
CA PRO A 110 37.07 19.21 27.60
C PRO A 110 37.66 20.34 28.47
N PRO A 111 37.18 21.59 28.35
CA PRO A 111 37.65 22.67 29.23
C PRO A 111 37.33 22.25 30.66
N THR A 112 38.36 21.81 31.39
CA THR A 112 38.20 21.35 32.77
C THR A 112 38.54 22.46 33.76
N GLU A 113 39.04 23.61 33.30
CA GLU A 113 39.34 24.75 34.18
C GLU A 113 38.97 26.05 33.50
N GLY A 114 38.01 26.74 34.09
CA GLY A 114 37.30 27.88 33.56
C GLY A 114 35.87 27.83 34.04
N ALA A 115 35.70 27.74 35.37
CA ALA A 115 34.42 27.97 36.00
C ALA A 115 33.82 29.25 35.43
N ILE A 116 32.55 29.19 35.05
CA ILE A 116 31.75 30.35 34.71
C ILE A 116 31.78 31.23 35.97
N THR A 117 32.69 32.20 36.01
CA THR A 117 32.61 33.28 36.99
C THR A 117 31.61 34.27 36.42
N ASP A 118 30.53 34.51 37.16
CA ASP A 118 29.38 35.36 36.81
C ASP A 118 29.70 36.85 36.51
N ASP A 119 30.96 37.19 36.26
CA ASP A 119 31.46 38.57 36.16
C ASP A 119 31.98 38.97 34.75
N ASP A 120 31.75 38.19 33.69
CA ASP A 120 32.12 38.60 32.32
C ASP A 120 30.89 39.17 31.57
N PRO A 121 30.89 40.47 31.18
CA PRO A 121 29.74 41.12 30.58
C PRO A 121 29.45 40.58 29.17
N THR A 122 28.17 40.29 28.93
CA THR A 122 27.62 39.79 27.66
C THR A 122 28.11 40.61 26.45
N PRO A 123 28.61 39.98 25.36
CA PRO A 123 29.15 40.65 24.16
C PRO A 123 28.16 41.51 23.34
N SER A 124 26.94 41.75 23.83
CA SER A 124 25.83 42.35 23.07
C SER A 124 25.86 43.88 22.96
N GLU A 125 26.93 44.56 23.37
CA GLU A 125 27.01 46.05 23.35
C GLU A 125 28.13 46.65 22.48
N GLN A 126 28.87 45.87 21.69
CA GLN A 126 30.06 46.40 20.97
C GLN A 126 29.96 46.59 19.45
N GLU A 127 28.79 46.49 18.82
CA GLU A 127 28.67 46.87 17.39
C GLU A 127 27.40 47.69 17.12
N SER A 128 27.48 49.00 17.36
CA SER A 128 26.63 49.99 16.68
C SER A 128 27.31 51.37 16.71
N GLN A 129 28.27 51.58 15.80
CA GLN A 129 28.58 52.87 15.15
C GLN A 129 29.12 52.61 13.75
#